data_AF-A0AAV6R2C5-F1
#
_entry.id   AF-A0AAV6R2C5-F1
#
_cell.length_a   1.000
_cell.length_b   1.000
_cell.length_c   1.000
_cell.angle_alpha   90.00
_cell.angle_beta   90.00
_cell.angle_gamma   90.00
#
_symmetry.space_group_name_H-M   'P 1'
#
loop_
_entity.id
_entity.type
_entity.pdbx_description
1 polymer ?
#
loop_
_entity_poly.entity_id
_entity_poly.type
_entity_poly.pdbx_seq_one_letter_code
_entity_poly.pdbx_strand_id
1 'polypeptide(L)'
;MRCFVAELIVDRSQRSTWAIVVVMLGVVLFDFAADFIEGPIKAYLFDVCSHQDKERGLHYHALLTGLGGAFGYLVGAMDWGHSVLGQLLGSEYQVIFFFTALTWSIFLTVHLFSIPEEPLGKDQSASESSRPDALRILGSHCNGYGTMSKDTSVPDLRPRSFSALGEANSLTSSAKQPNEEAQERMTIRSLMKAFINMPKHYRCLCVSHLLGWTAFLCNMLFFTDFMGQIVYKGNPYAEHNSTAYLTYERGVEVGCWGLCINAVSSALYSYVQRFLLQYIGLKGLYFVGYFVFGIGTSLIGLFPNVITTLILCSVFGVMSSTLYTVPFNLIAEYQREEQEKMTMQGHSESPRGTGVDCAALTCMIQLAQIIVGVGLGALVNLAGSVIVVVLSASTASLLGCVFIALFIRYVE
;
A
#
# COMPACT_ATOMS: atom_id res chain seq x y z
N MET A 1 -16.30 10.11 -20.84
CA MET A 1 -15.29 9.33 -21.61
C MET A 1 -15.74 8.89 -23.02
N ARG A 2 -17.00 8.46 -23.22
CA ARG A 2 -17.50 8.08 -24.57
C ARG A 2 -17.52 9.22 -25.61
N CYS A 3 -17.63 10.47 -25.19
CA CYS A 3 -17.65 11.64 -26.09
C CYS A 3 -16.26 12.00 -26.66
N PHE A 4 -15.19 11.90 -25.87
CA PHE A 4 -13.84 12.28 -26.33
C PHE A 4 -13.31 11.34 -27.42
N VAL A 5 -13.64 10.05 -27.34
CA VAL A 5 -13.29 9.05 -28.37
C VAL A 5 -14.27 9.10 -29.56
N ALA A 6 -15.46 9.71 -29.40
CA ALA A 6 -16.45 9.84 -30.47
C ALA A 6 -16.05 10.88 -31.52
N GLU A 7 -15.40 11.97 -31.10
CA GLU A 7 -15.03 13.06 -31.99
C GLU A 7 -13.79 12.77 -32.84
N LEU A 8 -12.94 11.82 -32.44
CA LEU A 8 -11.66 11.57 -33.12
C LEU A 8 -11.69 10.47 -34.18
N ILE A 9 -12.63 9.51 -34.14
CA ILE A 9 -12.55 8.27 -34.93
C ILE A 9 -13.91 7.84 -35.49
N VAL A 10 -13.98 7.77 -36.83
CA VAL A 10 -15.19 7.47 -37.62
C VAL A 10 -15.56 5.98 -37.62
N ASP A 11 -14.61 5.07 -37.37
CA ASP A 11 -14.81 3.63 -37.55
C ASP A 11 -15.12 2.87 -36.24
N ARG A 12 -16.12 1.99 -36.25
CA ARG A 12 -16.68 1.34 -35.04
C ARG A 12 -15.71 0.35 -34.40
N SER A 13 -14.89 -0.33 -35.20
CA SER A 13 -13.85 -1.25 -34.74
C SER A 13 -12.67 -0.50 -34.12
N GLN A 14 -12.16 0.54 -34.79
CA GLN A 14 -11.10 1.39 -34.26
C GLN A 14 -11.52 2.11 -32.99
N ARG A 15 -12.76 2.60 -32.90
CA ARG A 15 -13.30 3.23 -31.69
C ARG A 15 -13.30 2.28 -30.49
N SER A 16 -13.59 1.00 -30.71
CA SER A 16 -13.51 -0.04 -29.66
C SER A 16 -12.07 -0.31 -29.24
N THR A 17 -11.15 -0.43 -30.20
CA THR A 17 -9.73 -0.66 -29.91
C THR A 17 -9.11 0.50 -29.13
N TRP A 18 -9.36 1.74 -29.54
CA TRP A 18 -8.88 2.93 -28.83
C TRP A 18 -9.51 3.09 -27.45
N ALA A 19 -10.78 2.73 -27.28
CA ALA A 19 -11.42 2.71 -25.96
C ALA A 19 -10.73 1.72 -25.02
N ILE A 20 -10.41 0.50 -25.50
CA ILE A 20 -9.68 -0.50 -24.71
C ILE A 20 -8.29 0.02 -24.34
N VAL A 21 -7.52 0.55 -25.30
CA VAL A 21 -6.17 1.07 -25.05
C VAL A 21 -6.18 2.19 -24.01
N VAL A 22 -7.12 3.14 -24.12
CA VAL A 22 -7.26 4.25 -23.16
C VAL A 22 -7.63 3.74 -21.76
N VAL A 23 -8.53 2.77 -21.67
CA VAL A 23 -8.91 2.15 -20.38
C VAL A 23 -7.72 1.42 -19.77
N MET A 24 -6.98 0.62 -20.56
CA MET A 24 -5.79 -0.08 -20.08
C MET A 24 -4.71 0.89 -19.60
N LEU A 25 -4.43 1.94 -20.38
CA LEU A 25 -3.48 2.99 -19.96
C LEU A 25 -3.94 3.68 -18.68
N GLY A 26 -5.23 4.01 -18.58
CA GLY A 26 -5.80 4.65 -17.40
C GLY A 26 -5.69 3.77 -16.15
N VAL A 27 -5.97 2.47 -16.26
CA VAL A 27 -5.82 1.50 -15.17
C VAL A 27 -4.36 1.41 -14.72
N VAL A 28 -3.42 1.29 -15.67
CA VAL A 28 -1.98 1.22 -15.36
C VAL A 28 -1.49 2.49 -14.67
N LEU A 29 -1.89 3.68 -15.16
CA LEU A 29 -1.51 4.95 -14.54
C LEU A 29 -2.12 5.12 -13.14
N PHE A 30 -3.37 4.69 -12.96
CA PHE A 30 -4.05 4.76 -11.68
C PHE A 30 -3.41 3.83 -10.63
N ASP A 31 -3.11 2.59 -11.03
CA ASP A 31 -2.44 1.60 -10.18
C ASP A 31 -1.03 2.09 -9.79
N PHE A 32 -0.26 2.58 -10.77
CA PHE A 32 1.04 3.19 -10.53
C PHE A 32 0.96 4.39 -9.56
N ALA A 33 -0.03 5.27 -9.73
CA ALA A 33 -0.20 6.41 -8.84
C ALA A 33 -0.59 5.97 -7.41
N ALA A 34 -1.46 4.98 -7.27
CA ALA A 34 -1.87 4.43 -5.98
C ALA A 34 -0.67 3.82 -5.22
N ASP A 35 0.13 3.01 -5.90
CA ASP A 35 1.33 2.39 -5.32
C ASP A 35 2.41 3.43 -4.99
N PHE A 36 2.58 4.45 -5.85
CA PHE A 36 3.60 5.47 -5.66
C PHE A 36 3.33 6.36 -4.44
N ILE A 37 2.07 6.55 -4.07
CA ILE A 37 1.70 7.37 -2.90
C ILE A 37 2.06 6.66 -1.57
N GLU A 38 2.04 5.33 -1.53
CA GLU A 38 2.23 4.56 -0.28
C GLU A 38 3.64 4.70 0.29
N GLY A 39 4.66 4.70 -0.57
CA GLY A 39 6.08 4.79 -0.16
C GLY A 39 6.42 6.10 0.55
N PRO A 40 6.25 7.27 -0.10
CA PRO A 40 6.53 8.57 0.48
C PRO A 40 5.72 8.87 1.74
N ILE A 41 4.43 8.48 1.81
CA ILE A 41 3.61 8.67 3.01
C ILE A 41 4.18 7.89 4.21
N LYS A 42 4.60 6.63 3.99
CA LYS A 42 5.21 5.83 5.06
C LYS A 42 6.58 6.38 5.46
N ALA A 43 7.40 6.81 4.50
CA ALA A 43 8.68 7.44 4.79
C ALA A 43 8.49 8.71 5.63
N TYR A 44 7.57 9.59 5.22
CA TYR A 44 7.21 10.79 5.97
C TYR A 44 6.76 10.49 7.40
N LEU A 45 5.90 9.47 7.58
CA LEU A 45 5.47 9.02 8.91
C LEU A 45 6.66 8.57 9.77
N PHE A 46 7.60 7.81 9.19
CA PHE A 46 8.77 7.32 9.92
C PHE A 46 9.82 8.40 10.22
N ASP A 47 9.87 9.45 9.41
CA ASP A 47 10.82 10.55 9.56
C ASP A 47 10.34 11.59 10.59
N VAL A 48 9.03 11.87 10.64
CA VAL A 48 8.47 12.94 11.49
C VAL A 48 8.02 12.43 12.87
N CYS A 49 7.51 11.20 12.97
CA CYS A 49 6.90 10.73 14.20
C CYS A 49 7.90 10.16 15.21
N SER A 50 7.62 10.36 16.50
CA SER A 50 8.31 9.68 17.60
C SER A 50 8.03 8.16 17.57
N HIS A 51 8.85 7.34 18.24
CA HIS A 51 8.68 5.87 18.22
C HIS A 51 7.27 5.40 18.63
N GLN A 52 6.67 6.00 19.66
CA GLN A 52 5.31 5.66 20.09
C GLN A 52 4.25 6.13 19.09
N ASP A 53 4.52 7.23 18.39
CA ASP A 53 3.60 7.77 17.39
C ASP A 53 3.69 7.03 16.04
N LYS A 54 4.82 6.38 15.73
CA LYS A 54 4.98 5.51 14.55
C LYS A 54 3.99 4.34 14.56
N GLU A 55 3.89 3.64 15.69
CA GLU A 55 2.95 2.52 15.85
C GLU A 55 1.49 3.00 15.74
N ARG A 56 1.17 4.14 16.37
CA ARG A 56 -0.16 4.76 16.27
C ARG A 56 -0.49 5.19 14.85
N GLY A 57 0.45 5.83 14.16
CA GLY A 57 0.31 6.28 12.78
C GLY A 57 0.10 5.12 11.81
N LEU A 58 0.88 4.04 11.94
CA LEU A 58 0.71 2.84 11.13
C LEU A 58 -0.67 2.19 11.35
N HIS A 59 -1.15 2.21 12.61
CA HIS A 59 -2.49 1.75 12.92
C HIS A 59 -3.59 2.62 12.29
N TYR A 60 -3.49 3.95 12.36
CA TYR A 60 -4.45 4.84 11.70
C TYR A 60 -4.41 4.68 10.19
N HIS A 61 -3.22 4.51 9.61
CA HIS A 61 -3.06 4.21 8.19
C HIS A 61 -3.81 2.93 7.80
N ALA A 62 -3.58 1.82 8.50
CA ALA A 62 -4.28 0.56 8.24
C ALA A 62 -5.81 0.68 8.40
N LEU A 63 -6.27 1.40 9.44
CA LEU A 63 -7.70 1.64 9.67
C LEU A 63 -8.33 2.45 8.54
N LEU A 64 -7.71 3.56 8.13
CA LEU A 64 -8.22 4.44 7.08
C LEU A 64 -8.19 3.75 5.71
N THR A 65 -7.16 2.97 5.42
CA THR A 65 -7.10 2.11 4.22
C THR A 65 -8.24 1.09 4.21
N GLY A 66 -8.52 0.45 5.35
CA GLY A 66 -9.65 -0.47 5.50
C GLY A 66 -11.00 0.20 5.30
N LEU A 67 -11.23 1.38 5.90
CA LEU A 67 -12.47 2.15 5.73
C LEU A 67 -12.65 2.66 4.30
N GLY A 68 -11.59 3.14 3.67
CA GLY A 68 -11.59 3.56 2.26
C GLY A 68 -11.91 2.40 1.33
N GLY A 69 -11.31 1.23 1.57
CA GLY A 69 -11.62 -0.01 0.85
C GLY A 69 -13.08 -0.43 1.03
N ALA A 70 -13.60 -0.41 2.27
CA ALA A 70 -14.99 -0.74 2.55
C ALA A 70 -15.95 0.21 1.83
N PHE A 71 -15.68 1.52 1.85
CA PHE A 71 -16.47 2.51 1.13
C PHE A 71 -16.42 2.28 -0.39
N GLY A 72 -15.25 2.02 -0.95
CA GLY A 72 -15.10 1.72 -2.39
C GLY A 72 -15.86 0.47 -2.82
N TYR A 73 -15.73 -0.63 -2.07
CA TYR A 73 -16.49 -1.86 -2.34
C TYR A 73 -17.99 -1.69 -2.15
N LEU A 74 -18.42 -0.91 -1.15
CA LEU A 74 -19.83 -0.61 -0.93
C LEU A 74 -20.44 0.18 -2.10
N VAL A 75 -19.74 1.21 -2.58
CA VAL A 75 -20.16 1.98 -3.76
C VAL A 75 -20.23 1.08 -5.00
N GLY A 76 -19.32 0.12 -5.16
CA GLY A 76 -19.35 -0.84 -6.26
C GLY A 76 -20.39 -1.96 -6.12
N ALA A 77 -20.83 -2.27 -4.90
CA ALA A 77 -21.78 -3.35 -4.62
C ALA A 77 -23.24 -2.89 -4.59
N MET A 78 -23.50 -1.59 -4.55
CA MET A 78 -24.85 -1.04 -4.60
C MET A 78 -25.37 -1.01 -6.05
N ASP A 79 -26.60 -1.50 -6.22
CA ASP A 79 -27.33 -1.35 -7.48
C ASP A 79 -27.81 0.11 -7.65
N TRP A 80 -27.08 0.85 -8.49
CA TRP A 80 -27.39 2.23 -8.80
C TRP A 80 -28.44 2.38 -9.90
N GLY A 81 -28.79 1.32 -10.64
CA GLY A 81 -29.58 1.42 -11.87
C GLY A 81 -31.00 1.88 -11.60
N HIS A 82 -31.56 1.42 -10.49
CA HIS A 82 -32.90 1.79 -10.01
C HIS A 82 -32.91 3.01 -9.08
N SER A 83 -31.73 3.51 -8.68
CA SER A 83 -31.62 4.66 -7.79
C SER A 83 -31.87 5.99 -8.53
N VAL A 84 -32.37 7.00 -7.81
CA VAL A 84 -32.62 8.36 -8.37
C VAL A 84 -31.36 8.95 -9.00
N LEU A 85 -30.19 8.69 -8.43
CA LEU A 85 -28.90 9.09 -8.98
C LEU A 85 -28.56 8.37 -10.30
N GLY A 86 -28.89 7.07 -10.43
CA GLY A 86 -28.71 6.33 -11.69
C GLY A 86 -29.64 6.82 -12.79
N GLN A 87 -30.86 7.21 -12.44
CA GLN A 87 -31.79 7.84 -13.38
C GLN A 87 -31.34 9.26 -13.78
N LEU A 88 -30.75 10.03 -12.86
CA LEU A 88 -30.26 11.38 -13.12
C LEU A 88 -28.98 11.41 -13.97
N LEU A 89 -28.02 10.53 -13.67
CA LEU A 89 -26.74 10.41 -14.40
C LEU A 89 -26.83 9.48 -15.63
N GLY A 90 -27.95 8.76 -15.78
CA GLY A 90 -28.25 7.92 -16.95
C GLY A 90 -27.48 6.59 -17.02
N SER A 91 -26.56 6.32 -16.10
CA SER A 91 -25.83 5.04 -16.04
C SER A 91 -25.22 4.80 -14.65
N GLU A 92 -25.27 3.55 -14.19
CA GLU A 92 -24.67 3.07 -12.94
C GLU A 92 -23.18 3.42 -12.83
N TYR A 93 -22.41 3.18 -13.89
CA TYR A 93 -20.99 3.47 -13.92
C TYR A 93 -20.68 4.96 -13.70
N GLN A 94 -21.53 5.86 -14.20
CA GLN A 94 -21.32 7.31 -14.01
C GLN A 94 -21.52 7.72 -12.55
N VAL A 95 -22.45 7.08 -11.84
CA VAL A 95 -22.66 7.29 -10.40
C VAL A 95 -21.44 6.84 -9.61
N ILE A 96 -20.89 5.67 -9.93
CA ILE A 96 -19.66 5.16 -9.28
C ILE A 96 -18.50 6.13 -9.52
N PHE A 97 -18.26 6.56 -10.76
CA PHE A 97 -17.21 7.53 -11.06
C PHE A 97 -17.40 8.87 -10.35
N PHE A 98 -18.65 9.33 -10.21
CA PHE A 98 -18.95 10.57 -9.49
C PHE A 98 -18.56 10.47 -8.01
N PHE A 99 -18.94 9.40 -7.31
CA PHE A 99 -18.54 9.20 -5.92
C PHE A 99 -17.03 9.05 -5.78
N THR A 100 -16.37 8.30 -6.65
CA THR A 100 -14.90 8.16 -6.63
C THR A 100 -14.20 9.50 -6.81
N ALA A 101 -14.63 10.30 -7.78
CA ALA A 101 -14.07 11.63 -8.03
C ALA A 101 -14.31 12.58 -6.84
N LEU A 102 -15.52 12.58 -6.28
CA LEU A 102 -15.87 13.39 -5.11
C LEU A 102 -14.98 13.05 -3.91
N THR A 103 -14.86 11.76 -3.59
CA THR A 103 -14.02 11.28 -2.48
C THR A 103 -12.56 11.67 -2.70
N TRP A 104 -12.02 11.44 -3.89
CA TRP A 104 -10.64 11.82 -4.21
C TRP A 104 -10.41 13.34 -4.10
N SER A 105 -11.33 14.17 -4.61
CA SER A 105 -11.21 15.63 -4.50
C SER A 105 -11.23 16.12 -3.06
N ILE A 106 -12.09 15.56 -2.20
CA ILE A 106 -12.12 15.91 -0.78
C ILE A 106 -10.78 15.58 -0.12
N PHE A 107 -10.28 14.35 -0.28
CA PHE A 107 -9.02 13.94 0.34
C PHE A 107 -7.80 14.67 -0.21
N LEU A 108 -7.75 14.94 -1.52
CA LEU A 108 -6.70 15.75 -2.12
C LEU A 108 -6.70 17.17 -1.53
N THR A 109 -7.88 17.78 -1.39
CA THR A 109 -8.02 19.11 -0.81
C THR A 109 -7.51 19.12 0.64
N VAL A 110 -7.95 18.16 1.46
CA VAL A 110 -7.48 18.02 2.85
C VAL A 110 -5.96 17.84 2.89
N HIS A 111 -5.39 16.99 2.03
CA HIS A 111 -3.95 16.74 1.98
C HIS A 111 -3.16 18.01 1.64
N LEU A 112 -3.58 18.76 0.62
CA LEU A 112 -2.94 20.01 0.19
C LEU A 112 -2.96 21.10 1.27
N PHE A 113 -4.00 21.15 2.12
CA PHE A 113 -4.10 22.14 3.20
C PHE A 113 -3.47 21.69 4.52
N SER A 114 -3.23 20.39 4.73
CA SER A 114 -2.78 19.86 6.03
C SER A 114 -1.26 19.88 6.21
N ILE A 115 -0.49 19.83 5.12
CA ILE A 115 0.98 19.79 5.17
C ILE A 115 1.51 21.19 4.81
N PRO A 116 1.91 22.02 5.79
CA PRO A 116 2.62 23.25 5.49
C PRO A 116 4.01 22.89 4.98
N GLU A 117 4.31 23.19 3.71
CA GLU A 117 5.67 23.06 3.18
C GLU A 117 6.54 24.20 3.70
N GLU A 118 7.59 23.86 4.45
CA GLU A 118 8.66 24.81 4.74
C GLU A 118 9.62 24.84 3.55
N PRO A 119 9.87 26.00 2.93
CA PRO A 119 10.80 26.10 1.82
C PRO A 119 12.20 25.69 2.30
N LEU A 120 12.81 24.75 1.59
CA LEU A 120 14.17 24.30 1.86
C LEU A 120 15.11 25.51 1.81
N GLY A 121 15.55 25.97 2.99
CA GLY A 121 16.48 27.09 3.10
C GLY A 121 17.73 26.75 2.32
N LYS A 122 18.05 27.52 1.28
CA LYS A 122 19.37 27.46 0.64
C LYS A 122 20.41 27.69 1.74
N ASP A 123 21.36 26.76 1.87
CA ASP A 123 22.53 26.92 2.72
C ASP A 123 23.07 28.35 2.59
N GLN A 124 23.08 29.08 3.71
CA GLN A 124 23.84 30.32 3.82
C GLN A 124 25.32 29.96 3.80
N SER A 125 25.88 29.80 2.61
CA SER A 125 27.32 29.77 2.42
C SER A 125 27.89 31.19 2.61
N ALA A 126 28.70 31.34 3.65
CA ALA A 126 29.75 32.35 3.81
C ALA A 126 29.34 33.83 3.87
N SER A 127 29.25 34.36 5.10
CA SER A 127 29.90 35.63 5.41
C SER A 127 30.65 35.51 6.73
N GLU A 128 31.96 35.39 6.61
CA GLU A 128 32.91 35.59 7.69
C GLU A 128 32.83 37.04 8.20
N SER A 129 32.72 37.22 9.52
CA SER A 129 33.39 38.33 10.20
C SER A 129 33.85 37.90 11.61
N SER A 130 35.08 37.37 11.62
CA SER A 130 36.13 37.58 12.63
C SER A 130 35.75 37.87 14.10
N ARG A 131 36.05 36.91 14.99
CA ARG A 131 36.74 37.15 16.28
C ARG A 131 37.36 35.85 16.85
N PRO A 132 38.64 35.85 17.27
CA PRO A 132 39.29 34.69 17.87
C PRO A 132 39.09 34.64 19.40
N ASP A 133 39.29 33.45 19.95
CA ASP A 133 39.49 33.11 21.37
C ASP A 133 38.27 33.10 22.33
N ALA A 134 37.63 31.94 22.40
CA ALA A 134 37.32 31.28 23.69
C ALA A 134 37.06 29.77 23.51
N LEU A 135 38.11 28.98 23.78
CA LEU A 135 38.09 27.69 24.49
C LEU A 135 36.98 26.64 24.17
N ARG A 136 37.43 25.59 23.46
CA ARG A 136 37.28 24.16 23.81
C ARG A 136 36.07 23.79 24.70
N ILE A 137 35.05 23.19 24.10
CA ILE A 137 34.63 21.80 24.40
C ILE A 137 34.17 21.17 23.07
N LEU A 138 34.99 20.25 22.57
CA LEU A 138 34.60 19.27 21.58
C LEU A 138 33.76 18.22 22.32
N GLY A 139 32.46 18.14 22.02
CA GLY A 139 31.56 17.19 22.65
C GLY A 139 30.27 17.02 21.86
N SER A 140 30.20 15.91 21.12
CA SER A 140 29.02 15.35 20.48
C SER A 140 28.45 16.10 19.26
N HIS A 141 28.89 15.68 18.08
CA HIS A 141 28.19 15.97 16.82
C HIS A 141 26.84 15.22 16.83
N CYS A 142 25.77 15.92 17.21
CA CYS A 142 24.40 15.48 16.98
C CYS A 142 24.06 15.66 15.50
N ASN A 143 24.02 14.58 14.73
CA ASN A 143 23.25 14.53 13.48
C ASN A 143 21.93 13.80 13.74
N GLY A 144 20.97 14.55 14.27
CA GLY A 144 19.55 14.22 14.23
C GLY A 144 18.87 15.31 13.40
N TYR A 145 18.48 14.97 12.16
CA TYR A 145 17.63 15.84 11.36
C TYR A 145 16.23 15.77 11.97
N GLY A 146 15.68 16.91 12.41
CA GLY A 146 14.31 17.02 12.91
C GLY A 146 14.16 16.90 14.43
N THR A 147 14.51 17.95 15.16
CA THR A 147 13.87 18.25 16.45
C THR A 147 13.52 19.73 16.49
N MET A 148 12.22 20.02 16.39
CA MET A 148 11.66 21.36 16.62
C MET A 148 11.91 21.77 18.07
N SER A 149 12.68 22.83 18.28
CA SER A 149 12.75 23.52 19.56
C SER A 149 11.43 24.25 19.80
N LYS A 150 10.74 23.85 20.87
CA LYS A 150 9.58 24.55 21.41
C LYS A 150 10.08 25.79 22.16
N ASP A 151 9.65 26.98 21.75
CA ASP A 151 9.48 28.10 22.68
C ASP A 151 8.37 29.06 22.26
N THR A 152 7.64 29.50 23.28
CA THR A 152 6.42 30.30 23.23
C THR A 152 6.78 31.78 23.40
N SER A 153 6.30 32.67 22.52
CA SER A 153 5.65 33.97 22.85
C SER A 153 5.65 34.93 21.63
N VAL A 154 4.61 35.77 21.58
CA VAL A 154 4.07 36.59 20.47
C VAL A 154 4.44 38.09 20.69
N PRO A 155 4.11 39.08 19.82
CA PRO A 155 4.31 39.30 18.37
C PRO A 155 5.20 40.55 18.10
N ASP A 156 5.60 40.82 16.84
CA ASP A 156 5.53 42.22 16.35
C ASP A 156 5.56 42.40 14.81
N LEU A 157 5.17 43.60 14.42
CA LEU A 157 4.56 44.10 13.19
C LEU A 157 5.19 43.83 11.80
N ARG A 158 4.28 43.73 10.82
CA ARG A 158 4.41 43.96 9.35
C ARG A 158 4.94 45.37 9.01
N PRO A 159 5.49 45.66 7.78
CA PRO A 159 4.68 45.61 6.54
C PRO A 159 5.38 45.23 5.20
N ARG A 160 4.66 44.41 4.43
CA ARG A 160 4.36 44.46 2.98
C ARG A 160 5.28 45.28 2.04
N SER A 161 5.83 44.62 1.02
CA SER A 161 5.84 45.15 -0.37
C SER A 161 5.93 44.01 -1.39
N PHE A 162 5.36 44.28 -2.56
CA PHE A 162 4.92 43.37 -3.61
C PHE A 162 5.60 43.84 -4.90
N SER A 163 6.49 43.02 -5.50
CA SER A 163 7.11 43.32 -6.78
C SER A 163 7.60 42.03 -7.48
N ALA A 164 6.90 41.66 -8.55
CA ALA A 164 7.36 41.06 -9.81
C ALA A 164 8.49 40.01 -9.76
N LEU A 165 8.32 38.75 -10.17
CA LEU A 165 7.85 38.27 -11.48
C LEU A 165 8.63 38.93 -12.63
N GLY A 166 9.92 38.61 -12.75
CA GLY A 166 10.76 39.20 -13.79
C GLY A 166 12.24 38.79 -13.80
N GLU A 167 12.60 37.55 -13.42
CA GLU A 167 14.02 37.13 -13.54
C GLU A 167 14.18 35.62 -13.76
N ALA A 168 13.31 35.03 -14.61
CA ALA A 168 13.35 33.62 -14.96
C ALA A 168 14.11 33.30 -16.27
N ASN A 169 14.77 34.28 -16.92
CA ASN A 169 15.42 34.03 -18.22
C ASN A 169 16.65 34.92 -18.43
N SER A 170 17.72 34.69 -17.67
CA SER A 170 19.07 35.05 -18.08
C SER A 170 20.06 34.42 -17.13
N LEU A 171 21.19 33.94 -17.67
CA LEU A 171 22.32 33.29 -16.98
C LEU A 171 22.30 31.75 -16.97
N THR A 172 21.93 31.15 -18.12
CA THR A 172 22.74 30.04 -18.65
C THR A 172 24.07 30.60 -19.14
N SER A 173 25.12 30.54 -18.32
CA SER A 173 26.49 30.24 -18.76
C SER A 173 27.46 30.33 -17.58
N SER A 174 28.14 29.22 -17.34
CA SER A 174 29.43 29.13 -16.66
C SER A 174 29.47 29.40 -15.15
N ALA A 175 29.30 28.35 -14.36
CA ALA A 175 29.98 28.20 -13.08
C ALA A 175 30.31 26.72 -12.84
N LYS A 176 31.61 26.42 -12.79
CA LYS A 176 32.22 25.11 -12.48
C LYS A 176 31.54 24.45 -11.26
N GLN A 177 31.02 23.23 -11.45
CA GLN A 177 30.70 22.30 -10.37
C GLN A 177 32.00 21.82 -9.69
N PRO A 178 32.11 21.87 -8.35
CA PRO A 178 33.02 21.02 -7.60
C PRO A 178 32.28 19.79 -7.08
N ASN A 179 32.79 18.62 -7.46
CA ASN A 179 32.61 17.27 -6.92
C ASN A 179 31.19 16.75 -6.61
N GLU A 180 30.81 15.79 -7.43
CA GLU A 180 29.84 14.73 -7.17
C GLU A 180 30.07 14.08 -5.79
N GLU A 181 29.27 14.46 -4.79
CA GLU A 181 28.66 13.41 -3.96
C GLU A 181 27.63 12.75 -4.85
N ALA A 182 28.07 11.69 -5.54
CA ALA A 182 27.20 10.81 -6.27
C ALA A 182 26.14 10.29 -5.29
N GLN A 183 24.97 10.91 -5.32
CA GLN A 183 23.72 10.26 -4.95
C GLN A 183 23.64 9.02 -5.83
N GLU A 184 24.18 7.91 -5.31
CA GLU A 184 24.36 6.67 -6.06
C GLU A 184 22.99 6.31 -6.63
N ARG A 185 22.82 6.42 -7.96
CA ARG A 185 21.59 6.01 -8.62
C ARG A 185 21.26 4.62 -8.12
N MET A 186 20.15 4.48 -7.40
CA MET A 186 19.64 3.18 -6.99
C MET A 186 19.45 2.33 -8.24
N THR A 187 20.41 1.45 -8.49
CA THR A 187 20.42 0.55 -9.64
C THR A 187 19.85 -0.78 -9.20
N ILE A 188 19.21 -1.56 -10.09
CA ILE A 188 18.74 -2.94 -9.78
C ILE A 188 19.85 -3.77 -9.13
N ARG A 189 21.10 -3.57 -9.54
CA ARG A 189 22.29 -4.18 -8.95
C ARG A 189 22.51 -3.79 -7.48
N SER A 190 22.26 -2.54 -7.11
CA SER A 190 22.34 -2.06 -5.72
C SER A 190 21.20 -2.66 -4.89
N LEU A 191 19.99 -2.75 -5.45
CA LEU A 191 18.82 -3.37 -4.79
C LEU A 191 19.02 -4.86 -4.53
N MET A 192 19.54 -5.60 -5.52
CA MET A 192 19.93 -7.02 -5.35
C MET A 192 21.03 -7.19 -4.30
N LYS A 193 22.04 -6.31 -4.31
CA LYS A 193 23.14 -6.34 -3.34
C LYS A 193 22.64 -6.02 -1.92
N ALA A 194 21.69 -5.09 -1.78
CA ALA A 194 21.06 -4.74 -0.51
C ALA A 194 20.25 -5.91 0.08
N PHE A 195 19.58 -6.69 -0.78
CA PHE A 195 18.85 -7.90 -0.37
C PHE A 195 19.80 -9.04 0.03
N ILE A 196 20.87 -9.27 -0.73
CA ILE A 196 21.86 -10.31 -0.42
C ILE A 196 22.62 -10.00 0.88
N ASN A 197 22.95 -8.73 1.11
CA ASN A 197 23.65 -8.28 2.31
C ASN A 197 22.73 -8.14 3.54
N MET A 198 21.43 -8.42 3.41
CA MET A 198 20.47 -8.30 4.50
C MET A 198 20.68 -9.43 5.54
N PRO A 199 20.61 -9.15 6.86
CA PRO A 199 20.74 -10.18 7.88
C PRO A 199 19.70 -11.30 7.71
N LYS A 200 20.02 -12.50 8.18
CA LYS A 200 19.20 -13.70 7.94
C LYS A 200 17.75 -13.53 8.42
N HIS A 201 17.55 -12.88 9.57
CA HIS A 201 16.22 -12.69 10.16
C HIS A 201 15.32 -11.75 9.34
N TYR A 202 15.86 -10.67 8.77
CA TYR A 202 15.10 -9.79 7.87
C TYR A 202 14.81 -10.45 6.52
N ARG A 203 15.74 -11.25 5.97
CA ARG A 203 15.48 -12.02 4.73
C ARG A 203 14.34 -13.01 4.90
N CYS A 204 14.29 -13.73 6.02
CA CYS A 204 13.19 -14.62 6.33
C CYS A 204 11.87 -13.85 6.40
N LEU A 205 11.85 -12.67 7.02
CA LEU A 205 10.66 -11.83 7.05
C LEU A 205 10.20 -11.38 5.66
N CYS A 206 11.12 -10.97 4.78
CA CYS A 206 10.78 -10.62 3.40
C CYS A 206 10.18 -11.80 2.63
N VAL A 207 10.74 -13.01 2.78
CA VAL A 207 10.23 -14.22 2.13
C VAL A 207 8.83 -14.59 2.64
N SER A 208 8.60 -14.55 3.96
CA SER A 208 7.26 -14.80 4.49
C SER A 208 6.26 -13.75 4.01
N HIS A 209 6.68 -12.48 3.98
CA HIS A 209 5.83 -11.37 3.53
C HIS A 209 5.45 -11.51 2.06
N LEU A 210 6.41 -11.89 1.20
CA LEU A 210 6.18 -12.20 -0.20
C LEU A 210 5.14 -13.33 -0.34
N LEU A 211 5.32 -14.46 0.36
CA LEU A 211 4.39 -15.58 0.30
C LEU A 211 2.97 -15.21 0.73
N GLY A 212 2.81 -14.43 1.79
CA GLY A 212 1.49 -14.00 2.24
C GLY A 212 0.81 -13.02 1.30
N TRP A 213 1.54 -12.04 0.76
CA TRP A 213 0.99 -11.14 -0.26
C TRP A 213 0.64 -11.87 -1.54
N THR A 214 1.46 -12.83 -1.97
CA THR A 214 1.13 -13.70 -3.10
C THR A 214 -0.17 -14.48 -2.83
N ALA A 215 -0.31 -15.09 -1.65
CA ALA A 215 -1.52 -15.82 -1.27
C ALA A 215 -2.76 -14.91 -1.23
N PHE A 216 -2.63 -13.74 -0.61
CA PHE A 216 -3.72 -12.79 -0.44
C PHE A 216 -4.17 -12.19 -1.78
N LEU A 217 -3.24 -11.70 -2.59
CA LEU A 217 -3.53 -11.10 -3.90
C LEU A 217 -4.08 -12.12 -4.90
N CYS A 218 -3.56 -13.35 -4.86
CA CYS A 218 -4.06 -14.43 -5.69
C CYS A 218 -5.57 -14.61 -5.50
N ASN A 219 -6.00 -14.71 -4.24
CA ASN A 219 -7.40 -14.85 -3.92
C ASN A 219 -8.20 -13.57 -4.20
N MET A 220 -7.69 -12.39 -3.82
CA MET A 220 -8.41 -11.11 -3.96
C MET A 220 -8.73 -10.73 -5.40
N LEU A 221 -7.81 -10.92 -6.35
CA LEU A 221 -7.99 -10.49 -7.73
C LEU A 221 -9.07 -11.26 -8.49
N PHE A 222 -9.23 -12.54 -8.19
CA PHE A 222 -10.19 -13.43 -8.85
C PHE A 222 -11.38 -13.78 -7.96
N PHE A 223 -11.49 -13.18 -6.77
CA PHE A 223 -12.56 -13.54 -5.83
C PHE A 223 -13.96 -13.26 -6.38
N THR A 224 -14.15 -12.10 -7.02
CA THR A 224 -15.44 -11.72 -7.63
C THR A 224 -15.79 -12.62 -8.81
N ASP A 225 -14.79 -12.98 -9.60
CA ASP A 225 -14.93 -13.93 -10.71
C ASP A 225 -15.26 -15.35 -10.19
N PHE A 226 -14.60 -15.80 -9.14
CA PHE A 226 -14.91 -17.04 -8.42
C PHE A 226 -16.35 -17.04 -7.89
N MET A 227 -16.81 -15.93 -7.31
CA MET A 227 -18.18 -15.79 -6.83
C MET A 227 -19.19 -15.90 -7.99
N GLY A 228 -18.93 -15.23 -9.10
CA GLY A 228 -19.75 -15.29 -10.32
C GLY A 228 -19.83 -16.69 -10.93
N GLN A 229 -18.68 -17.31 -11.16
CA GLN A 229 -18.58 -18.57 -11.90
C GLN A 229 -18.84 -19.82 -11.05
N ILE A 230 -18.25 -19.90 -9.86
CA ILE A 230 -18.26 -21.15 -9.07
C ILE A 230 -19.41 -21.16 -8.07
N VAL A 231 -19.63 -20.05 -7.36
CA VAL A 231 -20.67 -19.98 -6.31
C VAL A 231 -22.05 -19.77 -6.92
N TYR A 232 -22.17 -18.80 -7.84
CA TYR A 232 -23.44 -18.48 -8.51
C TYR A 232 -23.69 -19.30 -9.78
N LYS A 233 -22.68 -20.05 -10.28
CA LYS A 233 -22.78 -20.87 -11.50
C LYS A 233 -23.16 -20.06 -12.75
N GLY A 234 -22.79 -18.78 -12.77
CA GLY A 234 -22.96 -17.90 -13.92
C GLY A 234 -21.88 -18.14 -14.98
N ASN A 235 -22.10 -17.60 -16.18
CA ASN A 235 -21.14 -17.69 -17.28
C ASN A 235 -20.76 -16.28 -17.79
N PRO A 236 -19.49 -15.85 -17.65
CA PRO A 236 -19.03 -14.55 -18.12
C PRO A 236 -19.01 -14.43 -19.65
N TYR A 237 -18.99 -15.54 -20.38
CA TYR A 237 -18.96 -15.58 -21.85
C TYR A 237 -20.35 -15.74 -22.48
N ALA A 238 -21.42 -15.77 -21.68
CA ALA A 238 -22.78 -15.84 -22.22
C ALA A 238 -23.22 -14.48 -22.79
N GLU A 239 -24.26 -14.48 -23.64
CA GLU A 239 -24.81 -13.23 -24.17
C GLU A 239 -25.31 -12.34 -23.04
N HIS A 240 -25.14 -11.01 -23.16
CA HIS A 240 -25.40 -10.07 -22.06
C HIS A 240 -26.88 -10.05 -21.61
N ASN A 241 -27.81 -10.46 -22.47
CA ASN A 241 -29.23 -10.56 -22.15
C ASN A 241 -29.65 -11.96 -21.65
N SER A 242 -28.70 -12.88 -21.52
CA SER A 242 -28.99 -14.24 -21.06
C SER A 242 -29.08 -14.33 -19.54
N THR A 243 -29.89 -15.27 -19.04
CA THR A 243 -29.99 -15.55 -17.61
C THR A 243 -28.65 -15.98 -17.01
N ALA A 244 -27.80 -16.65 -17.78
CA ALA A 244 -26.47 -17.09 -17.34
C ALA A 244 -25.50 -15.92 -17.10
N TYR A 245 -25.55 -14.88 -17.94
CA TYR A 245 -24.76 -13.66 -17.75
C TYR A 245 -25.26 -12.83 -16.57
N LEU A 246 -26.57 -12.64 -16.45
CA LEU A 246 -27.16 -11.92 -15.30
C LEU A 246 -26.87 -12.63 -13.97
N THR A 247 -26.84 -13.98 -13.97
CA THR A 247 -26.45 -14.75 -12.78
C THR A 247 -24.97 -14.54 -12.43
N TYR A 248 -24.10 -14.42 -13.44
CA TYR A 248 -22.69 -14.08 -13.24
C TYR A 248 -22.54 -12.67 -12.66
N GLU A 249 -23.19 -11.66 -13.24
CA GLU A 249 -23.17 -10.29 -12.74
C GLU A 249 -23.66 -10.22 -11.29
N ARG A 250 -24.74 -10.93 -10.97
CA ARG A 250 -25.24 -11.01 -9.59
C ARG A 250 -24.21 -11.62 -8.64
N GLY A 251 -23.48 -12.64 -9.09
CA GLY A 251 -22.39 -13.21 -8.30
C GLY A 251 -21.22 -12.24 -8.13
N VAL A 252 -20.87 -11.45 -9.15
CA VAL A 252 -19.85 -10.40 -9.05
C VAL A 252 -20.25 -9.33 -8.03
N GLU A 253 -21.50 -8.85 -8.06
CA GLU A 253 -22.05 -7.88 -7.10
C GLU A 253 -21.98 -8.41 -5.67
N VAL A 254 -22.40 -9.66 -5.44
CA VAL A 254 -22.32 -10.31 -4.12
C VAL A 254 -20.86 -10.55 -3.72
N GLY A 255 -19.96 -10.76 -4.67
CA GLY A 255 -18.52 -10.79 -4.46
C GLY A 255 -18.01 -9.45 -3.91
N CYS A 256 -18.47 -8.31 -4.45
CA CYS A 256 -18.13 -6.98 -3.93
C CYS A 256 -18.63 -6.78 -2.49
N TRP A 257 -19.82 -7.29 -2.14
CA TRP A 257 -20.26 -7.33 -0.74
C TRP A 257 -19.32 -8.16 0.14
N GLY A 258 -18.83 -9.29 -0.36
CA GLY A 258 -17.79 -10.09 0.30
C GLY A 258 -16.49 -9.31 0.52
N LEU A 259 -16.03 -8.54 -0.46
CA LEU A 259 -14.84 -7.69 -0.34
C LEU A 259 -15.05 -6.53 0.65
N CYS A 260 -16.27 -6.01 0.76
CA CYS A 260 -16.66 -5.06 1.80
C CYS A 260 -16.56 -5.69 3.21
N ILE A 261 -17.06 -6.93 3.38
CA ILE A 261 -16.90 -7.69 4.65
C ILE A 261 -15.42 -7.87 4.99
N ASN A 262 -14.58 -8.20 4.01
CA ASN A 262 -13.13 -8.27 4.19
C ASN A 262 -12.56 -6.95 4.72
N ALA A 263 -12.91 -5.81 4.11
CA ALA A 263 -12.40 -4.51 4.52
C ALA A 263 -12.86 -4.10 5.93
N VAL A 264 -14.14 -4.32 6.26
CA VAL A 264 -14.67 -4.10 7.62
C VAL A 264 -14.00 -5.02 8.63
N SER A 265 -13.84 -6.30 8.30
CA SER A 265 -13.15 -7.28 9.14
C SER A 265 -11.69 -6.87 9.39
N SER A 266 -10.98 -6.38 8.37
CA SER A 266 -9.61 -5.86 8.50
C SER A 266 -9.53 -4.67 9.48
N ALA A 267 -10.48 -3.74 9.39
CA ALA A 267 -10.57 -2.61 10.30
C ALA A 267 -10.84 -3.04 11.75
N LEU A 268 -11.79 -3.94 11.97
CA LEU A 268 -12.12 -4.47 13.30
C LEU A 268 -10.99 -5.31 13.89
N TYR A 269 -10.41 -6.19 13.07
CA TYR A 269 -9.31 -7.05 13.49
C TYR A 269 -8.07 -6.24 13.88
N SER A 270 -7.80 -5.10 13.24
CA SER A 270 -6.70 -4.22 13.62
C SER A 270 -6.77 -3.74 15.08
N TYR A 271 -7.98 -3.61 15.66
CA TYR A 271 -8.16 -3.33 17.10
C TYR A 271 -7.95 -4.57 17.95
N VAL A 272 -8.55 -5.69 17.55
CA VAL A 272 -8.42 -7.00 18.23
C VAL A 272 -6.95 -7.42 18.30
N GLN A 273 -6.20 -7.12 17.24
CA GLN A 273 -4.80 -7.42 17.10
C GLN A 273 -3.95 -6.81 18.23
N ARG A 274 -4.26 -5.60 18.70
CA ARG A 274 -3.56 -4.98 19.84
C ARG A 274 -3.71 -5.79 21.12
N PHE A 275 -4.88 -6.36 21.35
CA PHE A 275 -5.12 -7.22 22.50
C PHE A 275 -4.42 -8.56 22.32
N LEU A 276 -4.56 -9.20 21.15
CA LEU A 276 -3.90 -10.48 20.87
C LEU A 276 -2.38 -10.36 20.97
N LEU A 277 -1.80 -9.25 20.53
CA LEU A 277 -0.38 -8.99 20.59
C LEU A 277 0.20 -9.21 22.01
N GLN A 278 -0.55 -8.82 23.05
CA GLN A 278 -0.14 -8.98 24.45
C GLN A 278 -0.13 -10.44 24.93
N TYR A 279 -0.91 -11.32 24.29
CA TYR A 279 -1.03 -12.73 24.71
C TYR A 279 -0.20 -13.69 23.88
N ILE A 280 -0.16 -13.52 22.55
CA ILE A 280 0.48 -14.48 21.62
C ILE A 280 1.79 -13.96 21.01
N GLY A 281 2.10 -12.67 21.18
CA GLY A 281 3.28 -12.02 20.60
C GLY A 281 3.20 -11.83 19.08
N LEU A 282 4.17 -11.11 18.50
CA LEU A 282 4.20 -10.79 17.07
C LEU A 282 4.30 -12.04 16.18
N LYS A 283 5.17 -13.00 16.54
CA LYS A 283 5.33 -14.24 15.77
C LYS A 283 4.06 -15.08 15.76
N GLY A 284 3.43 -15.26 16.93
CA GLY A 284 2.19 -16.04 17.06
C GLY A 284 1.06 -15.40 16.26
N LEU A 285 0.93 -14.08 16.33
CA LEU A 285 -0.06 -13.33 15.58
C LEU A 285 0.12 -13.45 14.07
N TYR A 286 1.37 -13.41 13.59
CA TYR A 286 1.67 -13.60 12.17
C TYR A 286 1.28 -15.01 11.69
N PHE A 287 1.60 -16.02 12.49
CA PHE A 287 1.24 -17.41 12.22
C PHE A 287 -0.29 -17.61 12.19
N VAL A 288 -1.01 -17.09 13.17
CA VAL A 288 -2.48 -17.20 13.26
C VAL A 288 -3.14 -16.59 12.03
N GLY A 289 -2.70 -15.42 11.57
CA GLY A 289 -3.25 -14.78 10.37
C GLY A 289 -3.16 -15.67 9.13
N TYR A 290 -2.01 -16.32 8.91
CA TYR A 290 -1.79 -17.21 7.76
C TYR A 290 -2.58 -18.50 7.92
N PHE A 291 -2.55 -19.09 9.11
CA PHE A 291 -3.26 -20.33 9.37
C PHE A 291 -4.77 -20.19 9.16
N VAL A 292 -5.37 -19.15 9.76
CA VAL A 292 -6.81 -18.88 9.62
C VAL A 292 -7.15 -18.60 8.16
N PHE A 293 -6.33 -17.84 7.43
CA PHE A 293 -6.51 -17.60 6.00
C PHE A 293 -6.43 -18.86 5.14
N GLY A 294 -5.42 -19.69 5.36
CA GLY A 294 -5.25 -20.96 4.64
C GLY A 294 -6.46 -21.88 4.84
N ILE A 295 -6.95 -22.02 6.06
CA ILE A 295 -8.14 -22.84 6.35
C ILE A 295 -9.39 -22.20 5.75
N GLY A 296 -9.60 -20.90 5.94
CA GLY A 296 -10.78 -20.20 5.43
C GLY A 296 -10.90 -20.29 3.91
N THR A 297 -9.80 -20.05 3.19
CA THR A 297 -9.74 -20.20 1.73
C THR A 297 -9.95 -21.66 1.30
N SER A 298 -9.34 -22.62 1.98
CA SER A 298 -9.60 -24.06 1.72
C SER A 298 -11.07 -24.42 1.87
N LEU A 299 -11.75 -23.93 2.91
CA LEU A 299 -13.18 -24.18 3.14
C LEU A 299 -14.06 -23.56 2.06
N ILE A 300 -13.73 -22.36 1.57
CA ILE A 300 -14.43 -21.73 0.42
C ILE A 300 -14.31 -22.60 -0.83
N GLY A 301 -13.12 -23.15 -1.09
CA GLY A 301 -12.90 -24.04 -2.24
C GLY A 301 -13.65 -25.37 -2.13
N LEU A 302 -13.74 -25.95 -0.92
CA LEU A 302 -14.42 -27.23 -0.69
C LEU A 302 -15.96 -27.10 -0.68
N PHE A 303 -16.47 -25.99 -0.14
CA PHE A 303 -17.90 -25.76 0.03
C PHE A 303 -18.32 -24.41 -0.57
N PRO A 304 -18.45 -24.31 -1.91
CA PRO A 304 -18.81 -23.07 -2.60
C PRO A 304 -20.30 -22.74 -2.41
N ASN A 305 -20.66 -22.28 -1.21
CA ASN A 305 -21.99 -21.81 -0.85
C ASN A 305 -21.95 -20.30 -0.58
N VAL A 306 -22.93 -19.54 -1.08
CA VAL A 306 -23.00 -18.08 -0.94
C VAL A 306 -22.79 -17.61 0.51
N ILE A 307 -23.54 -18.17 1.46
CA ILE A 307 -23.52 -17.72 2.86
C ILE A 307 -22.18 -18.08 3.51
N THR A 308 -21.70 -19.31 3.28
CA THR A 308 -20.42 -19.77 3.79
C THR A 308 -19.27 -18.92 3.25
N THR A 309 -19.25 -18.64 1.95
CA THR A 309 -18.23 -17.81 1.31
C THR A 309 -18.24 -16.39 1.86
N LEU A 310 -19.42 -15.76 2.00
CA LEU A 310 -19.53 -14.41 2.56
C LEU A 310 -19.05 -14.31 4.01
N ILE A 311 -19.39 -15.29 4.85
CA ILE A 311 -18.88 -15.34 6.24
C ILE A 311 -17.36 -15.52 6.23
N LEU A 312 -16.84 -16.40 5.39
CA LEU A 312 -15.41 -16.67 5.28
C LEU A 312 -14.62 -15.51 4.65
N CYS A 313 -15.25 -14.52 4.00
CA CYS A 313 -14.57 -13.28 3.61
C CYS A 313 -14.02 -12.50 4.81
N SER A 314 -14.58 -12.68 6.01
CA SER A 314 -14.03 -12.07 7.23
C SER A 314 -12.59 -12.50 7.49
N VAL A 315 -12.24 -13.74 7.15
CA VAL A 315 -10.89 -14.30 7.28
C VAL A 315 -9.90 -13.60 6.34
N PHE A 316 -10.34 -13.10 5.19
CA PHE A 316 -9.47 -12.31 4.33
C PHE A 316 -9.07 -11.01 5.01
N GLY A 317 -9.98 -10.40 5.78
CA GLY A 317 -9.70 -9.20 6.55
C GLY A 317 -8.65 -9.44 7.64
N VAL A 318 -8.71 -10.61 8.29
CA VAL A 318 -7.70 -11.05 9.26
C VAL A 318 -6.31 -11.12 8.60
N MET A 319 -6.22 -11.74 7.42
CA MET A 319 -4.95 -11.81 6.66
C MET A 319 -4.46 -10.43 6.23
N SER A 320 -5.34 -9.61 5.65
CA SER A 320 -5.02 -8.26 5.19
C SER A 320 -4.46 -7.41 6.32
N SER A 321 -5.17 -7.33 7.45
CA SER A 321 -4.73 -6.57 8.62
C SER A 321 -3.40 -7.10 9.16
N THR A 322 -3.23 -8.43 9.24
CA THR A 322 -1.96 -9.05 9.65
C THR A 322 -0.81 -8.63 8.75
N LEU A 323 -0.98 -8.66 7.42
CA LEU A 323 0.06 -8.30 6.45
C LEU A 323 0.44 -6.81 6.53
N TYR A 324 -0.51 -5.91 6.75
CA TYR A 324 -0.24 -4.48 6.82
C TYR A 324 0.40 -4.01 8.13
N THR A 325 0.36 -4.82 9.19
CA THR A 325 0.75 -4.39 10.54
C THR A 325 1.92 -5.18 11.11
N VAL A 326 1.80 -6.52 11.16
CA VAL A 326 2.74 -7.39 11.89
C VAL A 326 4.16 -7.32 11.33
N PRO A 327 4.40 -7.40 10.01
CA PRO A 327 5.74 -7.34 9.43
C PRO A 327 6.47 -6.03 9.72
N PHE A 328 5.76 -4.89 9.67
CA PHE A 328 6.35 -3.59 9.96
C PHE A 328 6.65 -3.42 11.45
N ASN A 329 5.78 -3.93 12.33
CA ASN A 329 6.07 -3.98 13.77
C ASN A 329 7.28 -4.89 14.08
N LEU A 330 7.40 -6.02 13.38
CA LEU A 330 8.53 -6.94 13.52
C LEU A 330 9.85 -6.26 13.09
N ILE A 331 9.84 -5.49 12.00
CA ILE A 331 11.00 -4.70 11.57
C ILE A 331 11.39 -3.68 12.63
N ALA A 332 10.42 -2.90 13.13
CA ALA A 332 10.68 -1.89 14.16
C ALA A 332 11.32 -2.50 15.41
N GLU A 333 10.86 -3.69 15.80
CA GLU A 333 11.36 -4.39 16.99
C GLU A 333 12.75 -5.01 16.78
N TYR A 334 12.99 -5.63 15.62
CA TYR A 334 14.33 -6.12 15.26
C TYR A 334 15.36 -4.99 15.23
N GLN A 335 14.96 -3.82 14.74
CA GLN A 335 15.82 -2.64 14.71
C GLN A 335 16.11 -2.13 16.13
N ARG A 336 15.11 -2.12 17.01
CA ARG A 336 15.29 -1.75 18.43
C ARG A 336 16.31 -2.65 19.11
N GLU A 337 16.17 -3.97 18.96
CA GLU A 337 17.13 -4.95 19.50
C GLU A 337 18.56 -4.73 18.97
N GLU A 338 18.73 -4.42 17.68
CA GLU A 338 20.05 -4.16 17.10
C GLU A 338 20.67 -2.88 17.65
N GLN A 339 19.87 -1.82 17.78
CA GLN A 339 20.35 -0.53 18.29
C GLN A 339 20.73 -0.58 19.77
N GLU A 340 19.97 -1.33 20.58
CA GLU A 340 20.31 -1.62 21.98
C GLU A 340 21.64 -2.40 22.08
N LYS A 341 21.83 -3.44 21.25
CA LYS A 341 23.08 -4.22 21.23
C LYS A 341 24.29 -3.38 20.80
N MET A 342 24.14 -2.51 19.81
CA MET A 342 25.21 -1.60 19.37
C MET A 342 25.59 -0.61 20.47
N THR A 343 24.59 -0.05 21.17
CA THR A 343 24.79 0.87 22.31
C THR A 343 25.54 0.17 23.45
N MET A 344 25.18 -1.09 23.75
CA MET A 344 25.85 -1.90 24.78
C MET A 344 27.28 -2.31 24.40
N GLN A 345 27.58 -2.48 23.10
CA GLN A 345 28.89 -2.91 22.60
C GLN A 345 29.83 -1.74 22.25
N GLY A 346 29.40 -0.49 22.42
CA GLY A 346 30.23 0.70 22.16
C GLY A 346 30.73 0.83 20.71
N HIS A 347 30.07 0.18 19.75
CA HIS A 347 30.42 0.27 18.33
C HIS A 347 29.78 1.52 17.70
N SER A 348 30.62 2.37 17.11
CA SER A 348 30.25 3.58 16.35
C SER A 348 30.07 3.29 14.85
N GLU A 349 29.61 2.10 14.47
CA GLU A 349 29.19 1.87 13.09
C GLU A 349 27.79 2.43 12.91
N SER A 350 27.56 3.21 11.84
CA SER A 350 26.25 3.78 11.58
C SER A 350 25.23 2.64 11.43
N PRO A 351 24.10 2.65 12.15
CA PRO A 351 23.08 1.64 11.97
C PRO A 351 22.66 1.58 10.50
N ARG A 352 22.47 0.36 9.98
CA ARG A 352 21.91 0.13 8.64
C ARG A 352 20.62 0.95 8.52
N GLY A 353 20.49 1.70 7.42
CA GLY A 353 19.41 2.67 7.26
C GLY A 353 18.04 2.01 7.42
N THR A 354 17.29 2.45 8.43
CA THR A 354 15.93 1.98 8.77
C THR A 354 14.99 1.99 7.56
N GLY A 355 15.12 3.01 6.71
CA GLY A 355 14.35 3.14 5.47
C GLY A 355 14.64 2.06 4.43
N VAL A 356 15.84 1.50 4.38
CA VAL A 356 16.22 0.46 3.40
C VAL A 356 15.50 -0.85 3.68
N ASP A 357 15.37 -1.24 4.95
CA ASP A 357 14.66 -2.47 5.34
C ASP A 357 13.14 -2.34 5.13
N CYS A 358 12.58 -1.17 5.44
CA CYS A 358 11.17 -0.87 5.17
C CYS A 358 10.87 -0.82 3.66
N ALA A 359 11.79 -0.25 2.86
CA ALA A 359 11.67 -0.22 1.40
C ALA A 359 11.78 -1.63 0.81
N ALA A 360 12.72 -2.45 1.29
CA ALA A 360 12.86 -3.83 0.85
C ALA A 360 11.61 -4.67 1.16
N LEU A 361 11.00 -4.49 2.35
CA LEU A 361 9.76 -5.17 2.71
C LEU A 361 8.60 -4.72 1.80
N THR A 362 8.45 -3.41 1.58
CA THR A 362 7.42 -2.86 0.67
C THR A 362 7.59 -3.37 -0.77
N CYS A 363 8.83 -3.50 -1.24
CA CYS A 363 9.14 -4.05 -2.57
C CYS A 363 8.65 -5.50 -2.73
N MET A 364 8.57 -6.29 -1.65
CA MET A 364 8.01 -7.64 -1.72
C MET A 364 6.52 -7.66 -2.09
N ILE A 365 5.78 -6.60 -1.75
CA ILE A 365 4.36 -6.45 -2.14
C ILE A 365 4.25 -6.33 -3.66
N GLN A 366 5.07 -5.46 -4.25
CA GLN A 366 5.15 -5.27 -5.70
C GLN A 366 5.63 -6.54 -6.42
N LEU A 367 6.61 -7.24 -5.84
CA LEU A 367 7.06 -8.52 -6.37
C LEU A 367 5.94 -9.57 -6.34
N ALA A 368 5.12 -9.60 -5.27
CA ALA A 368 3.95 -10.48 -5.20
C ALA A 368 2.91 -10.12 -6.28
N GLN A 369 2.62 -8.84 -6.49
CA GLN A 369 1.72 -8.38 -7.55
C GLN A 369 2.20 -8.83 -8.93
N ILE A 370 3.51 -8.71 -9.23
CA ILE A 370 4.09 -9.17 -10.50
C ILE A 370 3.96 -10.70 -10.66
N ILE A 371 4.31 -11.47 -9.61
CA ILE A 371 4.20 -12.94 -9.64
C ILE A 371 2.76 -13.37 -9.92
N VAL A 372 1.79 -12.75 -9.23
CA VAL A 372 0.37 -13.08 -9.39
C VAL A 372 -0.13 -12.61 -10.76
N GLY A 373 0.18 -11.38 -11.18
CA GLY A 373 -0.26 -10.82 -12.45
C GLY A 373 0.21 -11.63 -13.66
N VAL A 374 1.46 -12.14 -13.64
CA VAL A 374 2.01 -12.97 -14.72
C VAL A 374 1.55 -14.43 -14.61
N GLY A 375 1.54 -14.99 -13.40
CA GLY A 375 1.36 -16.44 -13.21
C GLY A 375 -0.09 -16.88 -13.14
N LEU A 376 -0.97 -16.09 -12.54
CA LEU A 376 -2.29 -16.56 -12.15
C LEU A 376 -3.24 -16.76 -13.33
N GLY A 377 -3.22 -15.87 -14.31
CA GLY A 377 -4.01 -16.04 -15.54
C GLY A 377 -3.62 -17.30 -16.33
N ALA A 378 -2.31 -17.59 -16.43
CA ALA A 378 -1.82 -18.81 -17.04
C ALA A 378 -2.24 -20.06 -16.24
N LEU A 379 -2.21 -19.99 -14.91
CA LEU A 379 -2.64 -21.06 -14.02
C LEU A 379 -4.13 -21.38 -14.19
N VAL A 380 -4.99 -20.36 -14.23
CA VAL A 380 -6.44 -20.52 -14.46
C VAL A 380 -6.71 -21.14 -15.82
N ASN A 381 -6.01 -20.69 -16.87
CA ASN A 381 -6.16 -21.24 -18.21
C ASN A 381 -5.73 -22.71 -18.29
N LEU A 382 -4.63 -23.08 -17.63
CA LEU A 382 -4.15 -24.46 -17.60
C LEU A 382 -5.09 -25.39 -16.82
N ALA A 383 -5.63 -24.91 -15.69
CA ALA A 383 -6.54 -25.69 -14.86
C ALA A 383 -7.96 -25.77 -15.44
N GLY A 384 -8.33 -24.84 -16.32
CA GLY A 384 -9.68 -24.71 -16.89
C GLY A 384 -10.75 -24.29 -15.88
N SER A 385 -10.36 -23.85 -14.68
CA SER A 385 -11.28 -23.47 -13.61
C SER A 385 -10.66 -22.45 -12.67
N VAL A 386 -11.47 -21.47 -12.25
CA VAL A 386 -11.10 -20.43 -11.28
C VAL A 386 -10.91 -21.01 -9.87
N ILE A 387 -11.35 -22.25 -9.61
CA ILE A 387 -11.14 -22.90 -8.29
C ILE A 387 -9.65 -23.07 -7.96
N VAL A 388 -8.79 -23.18 -8.98
CA VAL A 388 -7.33 -23.32 -8.81
C VAL A 388 -6.74 -22.12 -8.06
N VAL A 389 -7.33 -20.93 -8.21
CA VAL A 389 -6.93 -19.69 -7.54
C VAL A 389 -7.02 -19.84 -6.03
N VAL A 390 -8.15 -20.36 -5.55
CA VAL A 390 -8.42 -20.51 -4.12
C VAL A 390 -7.49 -21.58 -3.53
N LEU A 391 -7.24 -22.65 -4.29
CA LEU A 391 -6.30 -23.71 -3.90
C LEU A 391 -4.85 -23.21 -3.86
N SER A 392 -4.41 -22.43 -4.84
CA SER A 392 -3.06 -21.86 -4.87
C SER A 392 -2.87 -20.85 -3.74
N ALA A 393 -3.87 -20.02 -3.46
CA ALA A 393 -3.85 -19.09 -2.32
C ALA A 393 -3.75 -19.83 -0.98
N SER A 394 -4.56 -20.86 -0.78
CA SER A 394 -4.51 -21.68 0.43
C SER A 394 -3.16 -22.38 0.60
N THR A 395 -2.63 -22.97 -0.49
CA THR A 395 -1.32 -23.63 -0.48
C THR A 395 -0.19 -22.66 -0.15
N ALA A 396 -0.15 -21.49 -0.81
CA ALA A 396 0.84 -20.45 -0.54
C ALA A 396 0.77 -19.95 0.90
N SER A 397 -0.45 -19.79 1.45
CA SER A 397 -0.64 -19.38 2.83
C SER A 397 -0.20 -20.43 3.84
N LEU A 398 -0.50 -21.71 3.62
CA LEU A 398 -0.04 -22.81 4.47
C LEU A 398 1.49 -22.98 4.42
N LEU A 399 2.11 -22.82 3.23
CA LEU A 399 3.55 -22.77 3.09
C LEU A 399 4.15 -21.59 3.87
N GLY A 400 3.54 -20.41 3.77
CA GLY A 400 3.92 -19.25 4.57
C GLY A 400 3.80 -19.50 6.07
N CYS A 401 2.75 -20.20 6.50
CA CYS A 401 2.52 -20.58 7.90
C CYS A 401 3.65 -21.48 8.45
N VAL A 402 4.01 -22.52 7.71
CA VAL A 402 5.15 -23.39 8.03
C VAL A 402 6.45 -22.60 8.05
N PHE A 403 6.65 -21.72 7.07
CA PHE A 403 7.85 -20.89 7.00
C PHE A 403 7.97 -19.95 8.21
N ILE A 404 6.88 -19.29 8.62
CA ILE A 404 6.83 -18.43 9.80
C ILE A 404 7.18 -19.23 11.06
N ALA A 405 6.60 -20.43 11.22
CA ALA A 405 6.86 -21.27 12.37
C ALA A 405 8.35 -21.61 12.52
N LEU A 406 9.02 -21.96 11.41
CA LEU A 406 10.40 -22.43 11.39
C LEU A 406 11.45 -21.31 11.41
N PHE A 407 11.23 -20.21 10.69
CA PHE A 407 12.29 -19.24 10.39
C PHE A 407 12.13 -17.88 11.05
N ILE A 408 10.93 -17.51 11.49
CA ILE A 408 10.74 -16.24 12.20
C ILE A 408 11.17 -16.38 13.66
N ARG A 409 11.98 -15.42 14.11
CA ARG A 409 12.51 -15.38 15.47
C ARG A 409 11.41 -14.91 16.43
N TYR A 410 11.38 -15.48 17.63
CA TYR A 410 10.58 -14.91 18.71
C TYR A 410 11.20 -13.59 19.14
N VAL A 411 10.37 -12.58 19.29
CA VAL A 411 10.76 -11.31 19.92
C VAL A 411 9.91 -11.21 21.18
N GLU A 412 10.58 -11.03 22.31
CA GLU A 412 9.96 -10.98 23.65
C GLU A 412 9.54 -9.57 24.02
#